data_AF-A0A0G4MTK0-F1
#
_entry.id   AF-A0A0G4MTK0-F1
#
_cell.length_a   1.000
_cell.length_b   1.000
_cell.length_c   1.000
_cell.angle_alpha   90.00
_cell.angle_beta   90.00
_cell.angle_gamma   90.00
#
_symmetry.space_group_name_H-M   'P 1'
#
loop_
_entity.id
_entity.type
_entity.pdbx_description
1 polymer ?
#
loop_
_entity_poly.entity_id
_entity_poly.type
_entity_poly.pdbx_seq_one_letter_code
_entity_poly.pdbx_strand_id
1 'polypeptide(L)'
;MAILQRLGLRRRSRFDPQTPLDAFLDSPLQTLISALYALLLTLRGRPYAPPTHNAIRVVCLADTHDLFPADPVPEGDLLIHAGDLSTPGTAAALQAQIDFLAAQPHTHKVLLWRVRPRLHVFGHVHFGHGREAAHYDGAQAAYESLVARRGGPVRDLLPSGAWIDALKVAAYGLHAVVFKVLMLGPGGNTGGTWLVNAGLMKGNSGKLGNPPQVVVL
;
A
#
# COMPACT_ATOMS: atom_id res chain seq x y z
N MET A 1 18.27 5.50 24.44
CA MET A 1 17.45 4.59 23.60
C MET A 1 16.21 4.05 24.33
N ALA A 2 16.31 3.53 25.56
CA ALA A 2 15.18 2.89 26.26
C ALA A 2 13.95 3.79 26.52
N ILE A 3 14.13 5.10 26.78
CA ILE A 3 13.01 6.03 27.03
C ILE A 3 12.16 6.23 25.76
N LEU A 4 12.79 6.47 24.61
CA LEU A 4 12.07 6.67 23.34
C LEU A 4 11.31 5.40 22.91
N GLN A 5 11.85 4.21 23.21
CA GLN A 5 11.17 2.93 22.97
C GLN A 5 10.02 2.66 23.94
N ARG A 6 10.13 3.12 25.20
CA ARG A 6 9.03 3.07 26.19
C ARG A 6 7.90 4.01 25.81
N LEU A 7 8.22 5.17 25.25
CA LEU A 7 7.26 6.15 24.73
C LEU A 7 6.69 5.77 23.35
N GLY A 8 7.12 4.65 22.75
CA GLY A 8 6.66 4.21 21.43
C GLY A 8 7.17 5.06 20.26
N LEU A 9 8.09 5.99 20.51
CA LEU A 9 8.67 6.87 19.50
C LEU A 9 9.72 6.16 18.64
N ARG A 10 10.30 5.04 19.11
CA ARG A 10 11.16 4.17 18.31
C ARG A 10 10.81 2.70 18.45
N ARG A 11 11.11 1.94 17.40
CA ARG A 11 10.96 0.49 17.36
C ARG A 11 11.79 -0.21 18.43
N ARG A 12 11.23 -1.30 18.97
CA ARG A 12 11.87 -2.11 20.02
C ARG A 12 12.74 -3.20 19.39
N SER A 13 12.29 -3.76 18.28
CA SER A 13 12.98 -4.73 17.44
C SER A 13 13.23 -4.17 16.05
N ARG A 14 14.27 -4.68 15.37
CA ARG A 14 14.51 -4.37 13.95
C ARG A 14 13.44 -4.94 13.01
N PHE A 15 12.71 -5.95 13.49
CA PHE A 15 11.60 -6.61 12.78
C PHE A 15 10.25 -5.94 13.03
N ASP A 16 10.19 -4.99 13.98
CA ASP A 16 9.01 -4.15 14.13
C ASP A 16 8.98 -3.12 13.00
N PRO A 17 7.79 -2.67 12.56
CA PRO A 17 7.67 -1.57 11.61
C PRO A 17 8.42 -0.33 12.11
N GLN A 18 9.00 0.42 11.18
CA GLN A 18 9.63 1.70 11.51
C GLN A 18 8.59 2.68 12.02
N THR A 19 8.89 3.39 13.11
CA THR A 19 8.13 4.58 13.49
C THR A 19 8.46 5.74 12.54
N PRO A 20 7.66 6.82 12.52
CA PRO A 20 8.02 8.02 11.76
C PRO A 20 9.39 8.58 12.13
N LEU A 21 9.77 8.49 13.41
CA LEU A 21 11.09 8.91 13.87
C LEU A 21 12.19 7.96 13.39
N ASP A 22 11.96 6.65 13.40
CA ASP A 22 12.94 5.70 12.86
C ASP A 22 13.13 5.90 11.35
N ALA A 23 12.04 6.06 10.59
CA ALA A 23 12.10 6.34 9.16
C ALA A 23 12.86 7.64 8.87
N PHE A 24 12.58 8.71 9.62
CA PHE A 24 13.26 10.00 9.46
C PHE A 24 14.75 9.91 9.78
N LEU A 25 15.13 9.19 10.85
CA LEU A 25 16.54 9.00 11.20
C LEU A 25 17.27 8.12 10.17
N ASP A 26 16.58 7.16 9.56
CA ASP A 26 17.14 6.27 8.54
C ASP A 26 17.32 6.99 7.20
N SER A 27 16.35 7.82 6.78
CA SER A 27 16.46 8.68 5.58
C SER A 27 15.54 9.90 5.69
N PRO A 28 16.07 11.07 6.10
CA PRO A 28 15.29 12.30 6.20
C PRO A 28 14.63 12.71 4.88
N LEU A 29 15.37 12.61 3.77
CA LEU A 29 14.88 13.03 2.45
C LEU A 29 13.73 12.12 2.00
N GLN A 30 13.92 10.80 2.05
CA GLN A 30 12.87 9.87 1.65
C GLN A 30 11.64 10.02 2.52
N THR A 31 11.80 10.18 3.84
CA THR A 31 10.66 10.35 4.76
C THR A 31 9.85 11.60 4.46
N LEU A 32 10.52 12.74 4.24
CA LEU A 32 9.85 13.99 3.90
C LEU A 32 9.14 13.90 2.55
N ILE A 33 9.77 13.28 1.55
CA ILE A 33 9.17 13.14 0.23
C ILE A 33 8.05 12.10 0.23
N SER A 34 8.13 11.02 1.00
CA SER A 34 7.01 10.07 1.20
C SER A 34 5.82 10.74 1.87
N ALA A 35 6.04 11.59 2.88
CA ALA A 35 4.96 12.37 3.48
C ALA A 35 4.34 13.36 2.48
N LEU A 36 5.16 14.06 1.70
CA LEU A 36 4.69 14.94 0.62
C LEU A 36 3.91 14.15 -0.44
N TYR A 37 4.42 13.00 -0.85
CA TYR A 37 3.78 12.15 -1.85
C TYR A 37 2.42 11.65 -1.37
N ALA A 38 2.32 11.18 -0.12
CA ALA A 38 1.05 10.79 0.49
C ALA A 38 0.04 11.96 0.54
N LEU A 39 0.52 13.18 0.85
CA LEU A 39 -0.31 14.38 0.78
C LEU A 39 -0.78 14.65 -0.65
N LEU A 40 0.10 14.58 -1.64
CA LEU A 40 -0.23 14.78 -3.05
C LEU A 40 -1.23 13.74 -3.55
N LEU A 41 -1.09 12.47 -3.16
CA LEU A 41 -2.08 11.42 -3.44
C LEU A 41 -3.44 11.73 -2.80
N THR A 42 -3.44 12.20 -1.55
CA THR A 42 -4.66 12.59 -0.84
C THR A 42 -5.38 13.74 -1.56
N LEU A 43 -4.63 14.77 -1.98
CA LEU A 43 -5.17 15.91 -2.73
C LEU A 43 -5.65 15.52 -4.13
N ARG A 44 -4.91 14.63 -4.79
CA ARG A 44 -5.28 14.10 -6.11
C ARG A 44 -6.54 13.26 -6.04
N GLY A 45 -6.72 12.49 -4.97
CA GLY A 45 -7.91 11.71 -4.69
C GLY A 45 -7.97 10.39 -5.47
N ARG A 46 -9.18 9.88 -5.70
CA ARG A 46 -9.41 8.52 -6.19
C ARG A 46 -8.88 8.30 -7.62
N PRO A 47 -8.38 7.10 -7.97
CA PRO A 47 -7.87 6.78 -9.29
C PRO A 47 -8.96 6.75 -10.38
N TYR A 48 -10.22 6.57 -9.99
CA TYR A 48 -11.39 6.69 -10.85
C TYR A 48 -12.62 7.06 -10.02
N ALA A 49 -13.66 7.58 -10.68
CA ALA A 49 -14.98 7.76 -10.09
C ALA A 49 -15.81 6.49 -10.34
N PRO A 50 -16.50 5.95 -9.32
CA PRO A 50 -17.44 4.86 -9.55
C PRO A 50 -18.57 5.32 -10.49
N PRO A 51 -19.09 4.45 -11.37
CA PRO A 51 -20.19 4.80 -12.26
C PRO A 51 -21.46 5.10 -11.43
N THR A 52 -22.32 5.96 -11.94
CA THR A 52 -23.58 6.34 -11.26
C THR A 52 -24.60 5.19 -11.23
N HIS A 53 -24.48 4.26 -12.17
CA HIS A 53 -25.29 3.04 -12.27
C HIS A 53 -24.35 1.83 -12.38
N ASN A 54 -24.76 0.70 -11.79
CA ASN A 54 -24.00 -0.57 -11.81
C ASN A 54 -22.62 -0.50 -11.13
N ALA A 55 -22.45 0.39 -10.15
CA ALA A 55 -21.25 0.37 -9.31
C ALA A 55 -21.18 -0.94 -8.52
N ILE A 56 -20.01 -1.54 -8.44
CA ILE A 56 -19.79 -2.80 -7.72
C ILE A 56 -19.10 -2.48 -6.40
N ARG A 57 -19.74 -2.84 -5.29
CA ARG A 57 -19.17 -2.71 -3.96
C ARG A 57 -18.40 -3.98 -3.62
N VAL A 58 -17.08 -3.87 -3.59
CA VAL A 58 -16.15 -4.96 -3.28
C VAL A 58 -15.69 -4.85 -1.82
N VAL A 59 -15.89 -5.90 -1.04
CA VAL A 59 -15.44 -6.04 0.35
C VAL A 59 -14.21 -6.94 0.34
N CYS A 60 -13.12 -6.47 0.95
CA CYS A 60 -11.82 -7.13 0.93
C CYS A 60 -11.35 -7.40 2.37
N LEU A 61 -10.96 -8.63 2.65
CA LEU A 61 -10.33 -9.05 3.91
C LEU A 61 -9.22 -10.08 3.65
N ALA A 62 -8.33 -10.28 4.61
CA ALA A 62 -7.26 -11.28 4.57
C ALA A 62 -6.73 -11.53 5.99
N ASP A 63 -5.88 -12.55 6.16
CA ASP A 63 -5.14 -12.79 7.41
C ASP A 63 -6.04 -13.03 8.62
N THR A 64 -7.05 -13.88 8.44
CA THR A 64 -8.03 -14.20 9.48
C THR A 64 -7.54 -15.30 10.43
N HIS A 65 -6.68 -16.22 9.98
CA HIS A 65 -6.07 -17.28 10.81
C HIS A 65 -7.06 -18.01 11.74
N ASP A 66 -8.14 -18.58 11.18
CA ASP A 66 -9.24 -19.27 11.88
C ASP A 66 -10.07 -18.38 12.83
N LEU A 67 -9.79 -17.07 12.86
CA LEU A 67 -10.55 -16.10 13.64
C LEU A 67 -11.64 -15.46 12.78
N PHE A 68 -12.75 -15.14 13.42
CA PHE A 68 -13.83 -14.38 12.81
C PHE A 68 -13.77 -12.91 13.25
N PRO A 69 -14.01 -11.95 12.34
CA PRO A 69 -14.11 -10.54 12.71
C PRO A 69 -15.15 -10.36 13.82
N ALA A 70 -14.84 -9.51 14.80
CA ALA A 70 -15.75 -9.24 15.90
C ALA A 70 -17.01 -8.48 15.44
N ASP A 71 -16.86 -7.62 14.43
CA ASP A 71 -17.95 -6.92 13.78
C ASP A 71 -18.45 -7.69 12.55
N PRO A 72 -19.75 -7.61 12.20
CA PRO A 72 -20.26 -8.18 10.96
C PRO A 72 -19.50 -7.66 9.74
N VAL A 73 -19.15 -8.58 8.83
CA VAL A 73 -18.56 -8.21 7.55
C VAL A 73 -19.57 -7.31 6.81
N PRO A 74 -19.16 -6.13 6.31
CA PRO A 74 -20.09 -5.23 5.63
C PRO A 74 -20.71 -5.89 4.39
N GLU A 75 -21.96 -5.56 4.10
CA GLU A 75 -22.62 -5.97 2.85
C GLU A 75 -21.81 -5.56 1.61
N GLY A 76 -21.92 -6.29 0.51
CA GLY A 76 -21.26 -5.94 -0.75
C GLY A 76 -21.60 -6.92 -1.86
N ASP A 77 -21.43 -6.47 -3.10
CA ASP A 77 -21.73 -7.28 -4.29
C ASP A 77 -20.66 -8.38 -4.51
N LEU A 78 -19.45 -8.18 -3.98
CA LEU A 78 -18.33 -9.12 -4.08
C LEU A 78 -17.49 -9.11 -2.80
N LEU A 79 -17.28 -10.27 -2.18
CA LEU A 79 -16.36 -10.47 -1.05
C LEU A 79 -15.06 -11.16 -1.53
N ILE A 80 -13.90 -10.59 -1.22
CA ILE A 80 -12.57 -11.12 -1.55
C ILE A 80 -11.81 -11.42 -0.24
N HIS A 81 -11.37 -12.68 -0.07
CA HIS A 81 -10.40 -13.07 0.95
C HIS A 81 -9.01 -13.25 0.33
N ALA A 82 -8.07 -12.33 0.60
CA ALA A 82 -6.79 -12.25 -0.11
C ALA A 82 -5.64 -13.04 0.56
N GLY A 83 -5.93 -14.24 1.07
CA GLY A 83 -4.94 -15.14 1.70
C GLY A 83 -5.02 -15.25 3.23
N ASP A 84 -4.33 -16.24 3.80
CA ASP A 84 -4.17 -16.52 5.24
C ASP A 84 -5.46 -16.70 6.04
N LEU A 85 -6.29 -17.62 5.56
CA LEU A 85 -7.55 -18.00 6.20
C LEU A 85 -7.37 -18.84 7.48
N SER A 86 -6.31 -19.67 7.58
CA SER A 86 -6.15 -20.68 8.65
C SER A 86 -4.72 -20.82 9.19
N THR A 87 -4.56 -21.21 10.45
CA THR A 87 -3.31 -21.27 11.23
C THR A 87 -2.49 -22.57 11.12
N PRO A 88 -3.07 -23.78 11.07
CA PRO A 88 -2.26 -25.00 11.14
C PRO A 88 -1.35 -25.24 9.94
N GLY A 89 -1.62 -24.61 8.78
CA GLY A 89 -0.71 -24.46 7.63
C GLY A 89 0.33 -25.58 7.51
N THR A 90 -0.10 -26.84 7.49
CA THR A 90 0.81 -27.97 7.73
C THR A 90 1.89 -28.01 6.66
N ALA A 91 3.05 -28.62 6.96
CA ALA A 91 4.17 -28.68 6.00
C ALA A 91 3.76 -29.26 4.63
N ALA A 92 2.78 -30.18 4.60
CA ALA A 92 2.16 -30.66 3.37
C ALA A 92 1.27 -29.60 2.68
N ALA A 93 0.49 -28.82 3.43
CA ALA A 93 -0.38 -27.77 2.92
C ALA A 93 0.39 -26.56 2.35
N LEU A 94 1.56 -26.24 2.92
CA LEU A 94 2.43 -25.16 2.46
C LEU A 94 3.36 -25.59 1.32
N GLN A 95 3.91 -26.81 1.35
CA GLN A 95 4.72 -27.32 0.24
C GLN A 95 3.87 -27.57 -1.01
N ALA A 96 2.60 -27.96 -0.87
CA ALA A 96 1.65 -28.04 -1.98
C ALA A 96 1.35 -26.68 -2.63
N GLN A 97 1.34 -25.57 -1.87
CA GLN A 97 1.18 -24.22 -2.43
C GLN A 97 2.44 -23.72 -3.14
N ILE A 98 3.63 -24.04 -2.63
CA ILE A 98 4.92 -23.68 -3.22
C ILE A 98 5.21 -24.51 -4.48
N ASP A 99 4.90 -25.80 -4.50
CA ASP A 99 5.04 -26.64 -5.71
C ASP A 99 3.99 -26.25 -6.76
N PHE A 100 2.77 -25.90 -6.34
CA PHE A 100 1.76 -25.31 -7.22
C PHE A 100 2.28 -24.03 -7.88
N LEU A 101 2.85 -23.06 -7.14
CA LEU A 101 3.38 -21.81 -7.70
C LEU A 101 4.67 -21.97 -8.50
N ALA A 102 5.54 -22.92 -8.13
CA ALA A 102 6.81 -23.18 -8.81
C ALA A 102 6.66 -24.03 -10.09
N ALA A 103 5.60 -24.85 -10.20
CA ALA A 103 5.25 -25.60 -11.41
C ALA A 103 4.60 -24.73 -12.49
N GLN A 104 4.24 -23.47 -12.19
CA GLN A 104 3.60 -22.56 -13.12
C GLN A 104 4.58 -22.16 -14.25
N PRO A 105 4.38 -22.57 -15.52
CA PRO A 105 5.24 -22.17 -16.65
C PRO A 105 4.93 -20.75 -17.13
N HIS A 106 4.37 -19.91 -16.25
CA HIS A 106 3.52 -18.81 -16.64
C HIS A 106 4.31 -17.71 -17.34
N THR A 107 4.00 -17.58 -18.63
CA THR A 107 4.54 -16.61 -19.58
C THR A 107 4.25 -15.16 -19.16
N HIS A 108 3.18 -14.90 -18.39
CA HIS A 108 2.75 -13.55 -18.00
C HIS A 108 2.61 -13.42 -16.49
N LYS A 109 3.27 -12.37 -15.98
CA LYS A 109 3.31 -11.95 -14.58
C LYS A 109 2.68 -10.57 -14.52
N VAL A 110 1.80 -10.37 -13.55
CA VAL A 110 1.05 -9.12 -13.41
C VAL A 110 1.94 -8.09 -12.73
N LEU A 111 2.63 -7.30 -13.54
CA LEU A 111 3.25 -6.06 -13.07
C LEU A 111 2.18 -4.97 -13.14
N LEU A 112 1.97 -4.27 -12.02
CA LEU A 112 0.99 -3.18 -11.90
C LEU A 112 1.12 -2.17 -13.05
N TRP A 113 2.35 -1.73 -13.34
CA TRP A 113 2.64 -0.81 -14.45
C TRP A 113 2.26 -1.31 -15.85
N ARG A 114 2.23 -2.64 -16.05
CA ARG A 114 1.90 -3.29 -17.33
C ARG A 114 0.41 -3.57 -17.47
N VAL A 115 -0.21 -4.11 -16.43
CA VAL A 115 -1.62 -4.56 -16.48
C VAL A 115 -2.58 -3.45 -16.04
N ARG A 116 -2.15 -2.58 -15.13
CA ARG A 116 -2.90 -1.44 -14.61
C ARG A 116 -4.34 -1.78 -14.20
N PRO A 117 -4.55 -2.82 -13.36
CA PRO A 117 -5.89 -3.27 -12.99
C PRO A 117 -6.64 -2.19 -12.20
N ARG A 118 -7.97 -2.15 -12.23
CA ARG A 118 -8.72 -1.15 -11.42
C ARG A 118 -8.60 -1.39 -9.91
N LEU A 119 -8.39 -2.64 -9.50
CA LEU A 119 -8.26 -3.09 -8.12
C LEU A 119 -7.18 -4.16 -8.04
N HIS A 120 -6.28 -4.04 -7.07
CA HIS A 120 -5.31 -5.05 -6.69
C HIS A 120 -5.40 -5.27 -5.18
N VAL A 121 -5.85 -6.46 -4.78
CA VAL A 121 -6.05 -6.84 -3.38
C VAL A 121 -4.96 -7.81 -2.98
N PHE A 122 -4.34 -7.57 -1.83
CA PHE A 122 -3.32 -8.43 -1.26
C PHE A 122 -3.49 -8.53 0.26
N GLY A 123 -3.00 -9.63 0.83
CA GLY A 123 -2.93 -9.92 2.26
C GLY A 123 -1.51 -10.29 2.68
N HIS A 124 -1.34 -10.90 3.85
CA HIS A 124 -0.07 -11.37 4.46
C HIS A 124 0.81 -10.29 5.08
N VAL A 125 0.59 -9.03 4.74
CA VAL A 125 1.35 -7.89 5.26
C VAL A 125 0.56 -7.25 6.40
N HIS A 126 0.75 -7.75 7.63
CA HIS A 126 0.03 -7.26 8.82
C HIS A 126 0.28 -5.77 9.14
N PHE A 127 1.36 -5.20 8.62
CA PHE A 127 1.76 -3.81 8.81
C PHE A 127 1.58 -3.02 7.50
N GLY A 128 0.68 -2.04 7.49
CA GLY A 128 0.32 -1.29 6.27
C GLY A 128 -1.09 -1.59 5.76
N HIS A 129 -1.97 -2.05 6.66
CA HIS A 129 -3.41 -2.18 6.43
C HIS A 129 -4.02 -0.90 5.84
N GLY A 130 -4.92 -1.06 4.88
CA GLY A 130 -5.68 0.04 4.29
C GLY A 130 -5.70 -0.01 2.77
N ARG A 131 -5.94 1.15 2.17
CA ARG A 131 -5.98 1.30 0.71
C ARG A 131 -5.25 2.55 0.25
N GLU A 132 -4.61 2.45 -0.91
CA GLU A 132 -3.89 3.54 -1.54
C GLU A 132 -4.20 3.58 -3.04
N ALA A 133 -4.18 4.76 -3.63
CA ALA A 133 -4.33 4.96 -5.06
C ALA A 133 -2.94 4.94 -5.73
N ALA A 134 -2.74 4.03 -6.68
CA ALA A 134 -1.58 4.05 -7.56
C ALA A 134 -1.95 4.69 -8.89
N HIS A 135 -1.26 5.77 -9.26
CA HIS A 135 -1.44 6.45 -10.53
C HIS A 135 -0.22 6.19 -11.42
N TYR A 136 -0.42 5.56 -12.58
CA TYR A 136 0.68 5.15 -13.45
C TYR A 136 1.27 6.31 -14.26
N ASP A 137 1.96 7.24 -13.59
CA ASP A 137 2.55 8.43 -14.19
C ASP A 137 3.95 8.78 -13.66
N GLY A 138 4.50 9.89 -14.13
CA GLY A 138 5.84 10.32 -13.73
C GLY A 138 6.04 10.51 -12.23
N ALA A 139 4.99 10.89 -11.49
CA ALA A 139 5.09 11.10 -10.04
C ALA A 139 5.24 9.77 -9.30
N GLN A 140 4.41 8.77 -9.64
CA GLN A 140 4.53 7.42 -9.09
C GLN A 140 5.86 6.77 -9.48
N ALA A 141 6.28 6.89 -10.75
CA ALA A 141 7.55 6.31 -11.20
C ALA A 141 8.76 6.94 -10.48
N ALA A 142 8.75 8.27 -10.30
CA ALA A 142 9.78 8.96 -9.54
C ALA A 142 9.76 8.57 -8.05
N TYR A 143 8.57 8.37 -7.47
CA TYR A 143 8.44 7.95 -6.08
C TYR A 143 8.98 6.53 -5.87
N GLU A 144 8.59 5.58 -6.71
CA GLU A 144 9.10 4.21 -6.68
C GLU A 144 10.62 4.16 -6.88
N SER A 145 11.15 4.97 -7.80
CA SER A 145 12.60 5.13 -7.99
C SER A 145 13.28 5.68 -6.73
N LEU A 146 12.69 6.68 -6.07
CA LEU A 146 13.25 7.28 -4.86
C LEU A 146 13.32 6.28 -3.70
N VAL A 147 12.24 5.55 -3.44
CA VAL A 147 12.18 4.57 -2.32
C VAL A 147 13.02 3.32 -2.59
N ALA A 148 13.25 2.98 -3.87
CA ALA A 148 14.15 1.88 -4.24
C ALA A 148 15.64 2.23 -4.04
N ARG A 149 15.99 3.52 -3.92
CA ARG A 149 17.37 3.94 -3.67
C ARG A 149 17.75 3.71 -2.22
N ARG A 150 19.04 3.44 -2.01
CA ARG A 150 19.65 3.46 -0.68
C ARG A 150 19.69 4.90 -0.14
N GLY A 151 18.84 5.19 0.84
CA GLY A 151 18.85 6.44 1.62
C GLY A 151 19.93 6.44 2.72
N GLY A 152 20.02 7.55 3.45
CA GLY A 152 20.85 7.64 4.64
C GLY A 152 21.01 9.08 5.13
N PRO A 153 21.09 9.34 6.45
CA PRO A 153 21.11 10.70 6.99
C PRO A 153 22.23 11.58 6.44
N VAL A 154 23.42 11.02 6.18
CA VAL A 154 24.54 11.75 5.56
C VAL A 154 24.38 11.85 4.04
N ARG A 155 23.90 10.78 3.40
CA ARG A 155 23.75 10.71 1.94
C ARG A 155 22.66 11.66 1.44
N ASP A 156 21.62 11.83 2.23
CA ASP A 156 20.47 12.69 1.95
C ASP A 156 20.85 14.18 1.99
N LEU A 157 21.93 14.56 2.69
CA LEU A 157 22.43 15.94 2.69
C LEU A 157 23.16 16.30 1.39
N LEU A 158 23.60 15.32 0.62
CA LEU A 158 24.38 15.53 -0.60
C LEU A 158 23.47 15.45 -1.84
N PRO A 159 23.52 16.44 -2.75
CA PRO A 159 22.84 16.37 -4.04
C PRO A 159 23.18 15.07 -4.77
N SER A 160 22.16 14.32 -5.16
CA SER A 160 22.33 13.00 -5.78
C SER A 160 21.12 12.62 -6.65
N GLY A 161 21.14 11.43 -7.25
CA GLY A 161 19.98 10.89 -7.96
C GLY A 161 18.69 10.84 -7.12
N ALA A 162 18.81 10.72 -5.79
CA ALA A 162 17.65 10.79 -4.89
C ALA A 162 17.03 12.19 -4.85
N TRP A 163 17.84 13.25 -4.91
CA TRP A 163 17.34 14.63 -4.99
C TRP A 163 16.63 14.91 -6.32
N ILE A 164 17.14 14.36 -7.42
CA ILE A 164 16.49 14.48 -8.72
C ILE A 164 15.11 13.79 -8.68
N ASP A 165 15.03 12.58 -8.14
CA ASP A 165 13.77 11.87 -8.03
C ASP A 165 12.81 12.56 -7.04
N ALA A 166 13.31 13.10 -5.93
CA ALA A 166 12.52 13.92 -5.00
C ALA A 166 11.91 15.16 -5.67
N LEU A 167 12.70 15.90 -6.46
CA LEU A 167 12.22 17.05 -7.22
C LEU A 167 11.18 16.64 -8.27
N LYS A 168 11.36 15.49 -8.93
CA LYS A 168 10.38 14.94 -9.87
C LYS A 168 9.07 14.57 -9.17
N VAL A 169 9.12 13.92 -8.01
CA VAL A 169 7.93 13.60 -7.21
C VAL A 169 7.15 14.87 -6.89
N ALA A 170 7.84 15.91 -6.41
CA ALA A 170 7.20 17.18 -6.09
C ALA A 170 6.62 17.86 -7.34
N ALA A 171 7.41 18.00 -8.41
CA ALA A 171 7.00 18.69 -9.63
C ALA A 171 5.85 17.97 -10.35
N TYR A 172 6.00 16.67 -10.62
CA TYR A 172 4.98 15.88 -11.32
C TYR A 172 3.72 15.68 -10.47
N GLY A 173 3.88 15.45 -9.17
CA GLY A 173 2.74 15.29 -8.27
C GLY A 173 1.94 16.59 -8.12
N LEU A 174 2.61 17.73 -7.94
CA LEU A 174 1.94 19.04 -7.90
C LEU A 174 1.26 19.34 -9.24
N HIS A 175 1.94 19.13 -10.36
CA HIS A 175 1.36 19.29 -11.69
C HIS A 175 0.12 18.42 -11.87
N ALA A 176 0.14 17.15 -11.44
CA ALA A 176 -1.00 16.25 -11.55
C ALA A 176 -2.20 16.72 -10.70
N VAL A 177 -1.96 17.21 -9.48
CA VAL A 177 -3.01 17.79 -8.62
C VAL A 177 -3.60 19.04 -9.26
N VAL A 178 -2.76 19.98 -9.68
CA VAL A 178 -3.19 21.22 -10.32
C VAL A 178 -3.97 20.93 -11.60
N PHE A 179 -3.45 20.06 -12.46
CA PHE A 179 -4.13 19.66 -13.69
C PHE A 179 -5.49 19.04 -13.39
N LYS A 180 -5.60 18.13 -12.42
CA LYS A 180 -6.87 17.53 -12.02
C LYS A 180 -7.87 18.60 -11.56
N VAL A 181 -7.44 19.51 -10.70
CA VAL A 181 -8.30 20.59 -10.19
C VAL A 181 -8.77 21.52 -11.32
N LEU A 182 -7.88 21.89 -12.24
CA LEU A 182 -8.20 22.85 -13.31
C LEU A 182 -8.96 22.23 -14.49
N MET A 183 -8.67 20.98 -14.85
CA MET A 183 -9.14 20.38 -16.10
C MET A 183 -10.19 19.27 -15.91
N LEU A 184 -10.11 18.51 -14.82
CA LEU A 184 -10.97 17.32 -14.59
C LEU A 184 -12.07 17.58 -13.55
N GLY A 185 -11.92 18.62 -12.73
CA GLY A 185 -12.90 18.98 -11.69
C GLY A 185 -12.87 18.03 -10.47
N PRO A 186 -13.93 18.03 -9.65
CA PRO A 186 -13.96 17.32 -8.36
C PRO A 186 -14.09 15.79 -8.49
N GLY A 187 -14.28 15.27 -9.71
CA GLY A 187 -14.38 13.83 -10.00
C GLY A 187 -13.07 13.04 -9.77
N GLY A 188 -13.15 11.73 -10.01
CA GLY A 188 -11.98 10.85 -9.98
C GLY A 188 -11.04 11.05 -11.17
N ASN A 189 -9.81 10.58 -11.04
CA ASN A 189 -8.83 10.64 -12.13
C ASN A 189 -9.22 9.70 -13.30
N THR A 190 -8.61 9.87 -14.46
CA THR A 190 -8.80 9.00 -15.64
C THR A 190 -7.73 7.90 -15.67
N GLY A 191 -7.70 7.06 -14.63
CA GLY A 191 -6.85 5.86 -14.62
C GLY A 191 -6.00 5.70 -13.36
N GLY A 192 -5.74 4.44 -13.03
CA GLY A 192 -4.99 4.03 -11.85
C GLY A 192 -5.58 2.77 -11.21
N THR A 193 -5.00 2.37 -10.09
CA THR A 193 -5.36 1.16 -9.35
C THR A 193 -5.64 1.50 -7.90
N TRP A 194 -6.67 0.90 -7.31
CA TRP A 194 -6.71 0.77 -5.85
C TRP A 194 -5.84 -0.39 -5.42
N LEU A 195 -4.80 -0.10 -4.65
CA LEU A 195 -4.02 -1.06 -3.90
C LEU A 195 -4.71 -1.25 -2.55
N VAL A 196 -5.13 -2.46 -2.22
CA VAL A 196 -5.82 -2.77 -0.96
C VAL A 196 -5.03 -3.82 -0.22
N ASN A 197 -4.43 -3.42 0.90
CA ASN A 197 -3.95 -4.34 1.90
C ASN A 197 -5.11 -4.71 2.83
N ALA A 198 -5.63 -5.92 2.64
CA ALA A 198 -6.84 -6.39 3.28
C ALA A 198 -6.60 -7.10 4.63
N GLY A 199 -5.35 -7.12 5.13
CA GLY A 199 -5.00 -7.86 6.35
C GLY A 199 -5.75 -7.36 7.59
N LEU A 200 -6.49 -8.26 8.24
CA LEU A 200 -7.29 -7.98 9.44
C LEU A 200 -6.47 -8.10 10.74
N MET A 201 -5.34 -8.80 10.69
CA MET A 201 -4.45 -9.03 11.82
C MET A 201 -3.77 -7.74 12.29
N LYS A 202 -3.79 -7.48 13.60
CA LYS A 202 -3.11 -6.31 14.18
C LYS A 202 -1.65 -6.62 14.44
N GLY A 203 -0.78 -6.24 13.51
CA GLY A 203 0.67 -6.50 13.60
C GLY A 203 0.95 -7.98 13.90
N ASN A 204 1.80 -8.28 14.87
CA ASN A 204 2.12 -9.67 15.25
C ASN A 204 1.34 -10.16 16.48
N SER A 205 0.18 -9.57 16.77
CA SER A 205 -0.55 -9.85 18.01
C SER A 205 -1.30 -11.18 18.01
N GLY A 206 -1.50 -11.81 16.85
CA GLY A 206 -2.38 -12.98 16.71
C GLY A 206 -3.86 -12.66 16.96
N LYS A 207 -4.23 -11.37 16.97
CA LYS A 207 -5.61 -10.90 17.13
C LYS A 207 -6.04 -10.09 15.92
N LEU A 208 -7.27 -10.34 15.48
CA LEU A 208 -7.95 -9.44 14.55
C LEU A 208 -8.16 -8.08 15.21
N GLY A 209 -7.91 -7.02 14.45
CA GLY A 209 -8.07 -5.65 14.96
C GLY A 209 -8.20 -4.58 13.89
N ASN A 210 -7.92 -4.90 12.63
CA ASN A 210 -8.18 -3.98 11.53
C ASN A 210 -9.56 -4.26 10.90
N PRO A 211 -10.31 -3.24 10.46
CA PRO A 211 -11.61 -3.43 9.83
C PRO A 211 -11.51 -3.89 8.36
N PRO A 212 -12.50 -4.63 7.83
CA PRO A 212 -12.56 -4.95 6.40
C PRO A 212 -12.49 -3.71 5.51
N GLN A 213 -11.80 -3.83 4.37
CA GLN A 213 -11.67 -2.73 3.41
C GLN A 213 -12.79 -2.80 2.38
N VAL A 214 -13.47 -1.68 2.14
CA VAL A 214 -14.59 -1.60 1.19
C VAL A 214 -14.24 -0.63 0.07
N VAL A 215 -14.19 -1.11 -1.16
CA VAL A 215 -13.93 -0.31 -2.37
C VAL A 215 -15.14 -0.37 -3.29
N VAL A 216 -15.47 0.75 -3.92
CA VAL A 216 -16.57 0.84 -4.90
C VAL A 216 -15.96 1.08 -6.27
N LEU A 217 -16.17 0.14 -7.19
CA LEU A 217 -15.70 0.17 -8.58
C LEU A 217 -16.77 0.72 -9.52
#